data_AF-A0A928GML7-F1
#
_entry.id   AF-A0A928GML7-F1
#
_cell.length_a   1.000
_cell.length_b   1.000
_cell.length_c   1.000
_cell.angle_alpha   90.00
_cell.angle_beta   90.00
_cell.angle_gamma   90.00
#
_symmetry.space_group_name_H-M   'P 1'
#
loop_
_entity.id
_entity.type
_entity.pdbx_description
1 polymer ?
#
loop_
_entity_poly.entity_id
_entity_poly.type
_entity_poly.pdbx_seq_one_letter_code
_entity_poly.pdbx_strand_id
1 'polypeptide(L)'
;MKSLKFAAAFILAAIMFSCTTTSTSSTTATNSAAYTAGQSFGTSFKSLFSSYKSTGKLDMTNTTNLLNIATLANSCTTIKSQAKTSAVYKDFAKGAVVAGTGIINNSNVDNIISSVSNISGLSNVKNNSTVQNATSVVSGLSSILNALSK
;
A
#
# COMPACT_ATOMS: atom_id res chain seq x y z
N MET A 1 47.55 12.51 -24.26
CA MET A 1 46.42 13.33 -23.78
C MET A 1 45.38 13.41 -24.88
N LYS A 2 44.23 12.77 -24.71
CA LYS A 2 43.04 12.93 -25.57
C LYS A 2 41.82 12.71 -24.69
N SER A 3 41.09 13.80 -24.47
CA SER A 3 39.85 13.90 -23.72
C SER A 3 38.70 13.30 -24.52
N LEU A 4 37.90 12.41 -23.91
CA LEU A 4 36.57 12.05 -24.40
C LEU A 4 35.54 12.45 -23.34
N LYS A 5 34.57 13.26 -23.78
CA LYS A 5 33.50 13.87 -22.97
C LYS A 5 32.36 12.87 -22.77
N PHE A 6 31.75 12.96 -21.59
CA PHE A 6 30.35 12.69 -21.23
C PHE A 6 29.53 11.75 -22.11
N ALA A 7 29.17 10.60 -21.55
CA ALA A 7 27.84 10.01 -21.73
C ALA A 7 27.46 9.26 -20.45
N ALA A 8 26.47 9.79 -19.74
CA ALA A 8 25.85 9.17 -18.59
C ALA A 8 25.08 7.91 -19.04
N ALA A 9 25.45 6.75 -18.51
CA ALA A 9 24.66 5.54 -18.60
C ALA A 9 24.01 5.29 -17.24
N PHE A 10 22.74 5.64 -17.12
CA PHE A 10 21.86 5.20 -16.03
C PHE A 10 21.76 3.67 -16.12
N ILE A 11 22.42 2.97 -15.21
CA ILE A 11 22.28 1.52 -15.08
C ILE A 11 20.92 1.24 -14.44
N LEU A 12 19.97 0.91 -15.30
CA LEU A 12 18.72 0.25 -15.00
C LEU A 12 19.00 -1.23 -14.68
N ALA A 13 19.04 -1.57 -13.39
CA ALA A 13 19.04 -2.95 -12.87
C ALA A 13 18.53 -2.90 -11.42
N ALA A 14 17.59 -3.70 -10.93
CA ALA A 14 16.84 -4.81 -11.48
C ALA A 14 15.54 -4.90 -10.66
N ILE A 15 14.38 -4.86 -11.33
CA ILE A 15 13.13 -5.35 -10.76
C ILE A 15 12.72 -6.54 -11.63
N MET A 16 13.45 -7.64 -11.44
CA MET A 16 13.07 -8.96 -11.88
C MET A 16 12.62 -9.71 -10.63
N PHE A 17 11.32 -9.66 -10.31
CA PHE A 17 10.70 -10.72 -9.52
C PHE A 17 9.69 -11.42 -10.41
N SER A 18 10.21 -12.42 -11.11
CA SER A 18 9.53 -13.22 -12.11
C SER A 18 8.44 -14.10 -11.47
N CYS A 19 7.27 -14.09 -12.11
CA CYS A 19 6.34 -15.20 -12.11
C CYS A 19 7.09 -16.49 -12.49
N THR A 20 7.14 -17.47 -11.59
CA THR A 20 7.52 -18.85 -11.95
C THR A 20 6.45 -19.79 -11.40
N THR A 21 5.74 -20.42 -12.32
CA THR A 21 4.87 -21.56 -12.06
C THR A 21 5.74 -22.79 -11.80
N THR A 22 5.91 -23.15 -10.53
CA THR A 22 6.43 -24.46 -10.13
C THR A 22 5.34 -25.21 -9.35
N SER A 23 4.85 -26.28 -9.95
CA SER A 23 4.07 -27.30 -9.27
C SER A 23 4.95 -27.99 -8.23
N THR A 24 4.63 -27.80 -6.95
CA THR A 24 5.13 -28.62 -5.84
C THR A 24 3.98 -28.94 -4.91
N SER A 25 3.58 -30.21 -4.91
CA SER A 25 2.74 -30.80 -3.87
C SER A 25 3.54 -30.90 -2.58
N SER A 26 3.13 -30.18 -1.54
CA SER A 26 3.02 -30.66 -0.14
C SER A 26 2.75 -29.48 0.81
N THR A 27 1.74 -29.68 1.65
CA THR A 27 1.36 -28.95 2.88
C THR A 27 2.32 -27.86 3.39
N THR A 28 2.03 -26.61 3.03
CA THR A 28 2.22 -25.39 3.83
C THR A 28 1.26 -24.37 3.23
N ALA A 29 0.43 -23.69 4.01
CA ALA A 29 -0.55 -22.75 3.48
C ALA A 29 0.14 -21.65 2.66
N THR A 30 0.15 -21.79 1.33
CA THR A 30 0.60 -20.75 0.42
C THR A 30 -0.33 -19.57 0.62
N ASN A 31 0.14 -18.57 1.36
CA ASN A 31 -0.58 -17.33 1.56
C ASN A 31 -1.03 -16.79 0.19
N SER A 32 -2.34 -16.57 0.01
CA SER A 32 -2.89 -16.15 -1.27
C SER A 32 -2.31 -14.80 -1.70
N ALA A 33 -2.37 -14.49 -3.01
CA ALA A 33 -1.97 -13.16 -3.50
C ALA A 33 -2.73 -12.04 -2.78
N ALA A 34 -3.99 -12.29 -2.40
CA ALA A 34 -4.81 -11.39 -1.60
C ALA A 34 -4.25 -11.18 -0.20
N TYR A 35 -3.82 -12.25 0.48
CA TYR A 35 -3.17 -12.14 1.78
C TYR A 35 -1.88 -11.31 1.70
N THR A 36 -1.05 -11.52 0.68
CA THR A 36 0.19 -10.76 0.47
C THR A 36 -0.06 -9.28 0.19
N ALA A 37 -1.08 -8.98 -0.63
CA ALA A 37 -1.54 -7.60 -0.84
C ALA A 37 -2.07 -6.98 0.47
N GLY A 38 -2.78 -7.77 1.27
CA GLY A 38 -3.23 -7.39 2.61
C GLY A 38 -2.08 -7.01 3.53
N GLN A 39 -1.03 -7.82 3.59
CA GLN A 39 0.17 -7.49 4.39
C GLN A 39 0.85 -6.20 3.92
N SER A 40 0.92 -5.99 2.61
CA SER A 40 1.47 -4.76 2.03
C SER A 40 0.63 -3.54 2.42
N PHE A 41 -0.70 -3.66 2.34
CA PHE A 41 -1.63 -2.65 2.82
C PHE A 41 -1.39 -2.33 4.31
N GLY A 42 -1.36 -3.37 5.16
CA GLY A 42 -1.21 -3.19 6.61
C GLY A 42 0.13 -2.55 7.00
N THR A 43 1.22 -2.97 6.36
CA THR A 43 2.56 -2.40 6.58
C THR A 43 2.61 -0.93 6.19
N SER A 44 2.12 -0.57 5.00
CA SER A 44 2.13 0.82 4.53
C SER A 44 1.20 1.71 5.36
N PHE A 45 0.03 1.21 5.76
CA PHE A 45 -0.87 1.93 6.66
C PHE A 45 -0.21 2.22 8.01
N LYS A 46 0.44 1.22 8.62
CA LYS A 46 1.19 1.37 9.87
C LYS A 46 2.33 2.38 9.75
N SER A 47 3.08 2.36 8.66
CA SER A 47 4.15 3.35 8.41
C SER A 47 3.59 4.77 8.29
N LEU A 48 2.50 4.96 7.56
CA LEU A 48 1.85 6.26 7.43
C LEU A 48 1.27 6.75 8.77
N PHE A 49 0.66 5.85 9.55
CA PHE A 49 0.20 6.17 10.90
C PHE A 49 1.34 6.59 11.81
N SER A 50 2.48 5.88 11.76
CA SER A 50 3.67 6.20 12.56
C SER A 50 4.24 7.56 12.16
N SER A 51 4.36 7.84 10.86
CA SER A 51 4.77 9.16 10.37
C SER A 51 3.81 10.24 10.85
N TYR A 52 2.49 10.02 10.72
CA TYR A 52 1.47 10.98 11.14
C TYR A 52 1.50 11.24 12.65
N LYS A 53 1.66 10.21 13.49
CA LYS A 53 1.79 10.37 14.95
C LYS A 53 3.02 11.17 15.34
N SER A 54 4.11 11.07 14.58
CA SER A 54 5.34 11.80 14.88
C SER A 54 5.28 13.29 14.48
N THR A 55 4.58 13.64 13.40
CA THR A 55 4.64 14.98 12.79
C THR A 55 3.31 15.74 12.83
N GLY A 56 2.21 15.05 13.18
CA GLY A 56 0.84 15.56 13.09
C GLY A 56 0.30 15.71 11.66
N LYS A 57 1.07 15.34 10.63
CA LYS A 57 0.68 15.47 9.21
C LYS A 57 1.40 14.48 8.31
N LEU A 58 0.75 14.06 7.22
CA LEU A 58 1.45 13.34 6.16
C LEU A 58 2.24 14.32 5.30
N ASP A 59 3.56 14.18 5.32
CA ASP A 59 4.47 14.97 4.48
C ASP A 59 4.62 14.30 3.11
N MET A 60 4.19 15.00 2.05
CA MET A 60 4.28 14.53 0.66
C MET A 60 5.63 14.83 0.00
N THR A 61 6.51 15.58 0.66
CA THR A 61 7.91 15.69 0.24
C THR A 61 8.73 14.48 0.72
N ASN A 62 8.21 13.75 1.71
CA ASN A 62 8.81 12.48 2.15
C ASN A 62 8.45 11.36 1.17
N THR A 63 9.45 10.90 0.43
CA THR A 63 9.33 9.82 -0.56
C THR A 63 8.83 8.50 0.04
N THR A 64 9.09 8.25 1.32
CA THR A 64 8.57 7.07 2.04
C THR A 64 7.06 7.15 2.20
N ASN A 65 6.52 8.33 2.52
CA ASN A 65 5.07 8.52 2.60
C ASN A 65 4.41 8.35 1.23
N LEU A 66 5.01 8.92 0.19
CA LEU A 66 4.54 8.73 -1.19
C LEU A 66 4.51 7.25 -1.59
N LEU A 67 5.59 6.51 -1.32
CA LEU A 67 5.68 5.09 -1.62
C LEU A 67 4.63 4.27 -0.85
N ASN A 68 4.40 4.58 0.43
CA ASN A 68 3.37 3.90 1.21
C ASN A 68 1.96 4.20 0.72
N ILE A 69 1.67 5.43 0.28
CA ILE A 69 0.38 5.79 -0.33
C ILE A 69 0.17 5.05 -1.66
N ALA A 70 1.21 4.99 -2.51
CA ALA A 70 1.16 4.23 -3.75
C ALA A 70 0.95 2.73 -3.49
N THR A 71 1.59 2.19 -2.45
CA THR A 71 1.44 0.78 -2.05
C THR A 71 0.03 0.49 -1.53
N LEU A 72 -0.58 1.40 -0.75
CA LEU A 72 -2.00 1.29 -0.35
C LEU A 72 -2.91 1.27 -1.58
N ALA A 73 -2.73 2.22 -2.49
CA ALA A 73 -3.52 2.31 -3.72
C ALA A 73 -3.44 1.01 -4.54
N ASN A 74 -2.22 0.48 -4.74
CA ASN A 74 -2.02 -0.75 -5.49
C ASN A 74 -2.63 -1.96 -4.77
N SER A 75 -2.47 -2.06 -3.45
CA SER A 75 -3.04 -3.16 -2.65
C SER A 75 -4.57 -3.17 -2.68
N CYS A 76 -5.21 -1.99 -2.63
CA CYS A 76 -6.67 -1.88 -2.73
C CYS A 76 -7.22 -2.36 -4.08
N THR A 77 -6.41 -2.40 -5.16
CA THR A 77 -6.89 -2.93 -6.46
C THR A 77 -7.28 -4.40 -6.39
N THR A 78 -6.65 -5.19 -5.51
CA THR A 78 -6.93 -6.62 -5.32
C THR A 78 -8.36 -6.88 -4.84
N ILE A 79 -8.96 -5.92 -4.13
CA ILE A 79 -10.29 -6.07 -3.52
C ILE A 79 -11.36 -5.15 -4.13
N LYS A 80 -11.02 -4.32 -5.13
CA LYS A 80 -11.90 -3.25 -5.66
C LYS A 80 -13.30 -3.72 -6.11
N SER A 81 -13.41 -4.98 -6.52
CA SER A 81 -14.67 -5.59 -6.98
C SER A 81 -15.08 -6.80 -6.14
N GLN A 82 -14.45 -7.00 -4.98
CA GLN A 82 -14.65 -8.17 -4.14
C GLN A 82 -15.64 -7.84 -3.02
N ALA A 83 -16.68 -8.65 -2.88
CA ALA A 83 -17.58 -8.55 -1.73
C ALA A 83 -16.82 -8.86 -0.43
N LYS A 84 -17.19 -8.22 0.68
CA LYS A 84 -16.58 -8.47 2.01
C LYS A 84 -16.67 -9.94 2.44
N THR A 85 -17.71 -10.64 1.98
CA THR A 85 -17.95 -12.06 2.27
C THR A 85 -17.05 -13.00 1.47
N SER A 86 -16.42 -12.51 0.38
CA SER A 86 -15.56 -13.31 -0.49
C SER A 86 -14.29 -13.77 0.23
N ALA A 87 -13.78 -14.94 -0.18
CA ALA A 87 -12.52 -15.46 0.35
C ALA A 87 -11.34 -14.51 0.06
N VAL A 88 -11.32 -13.88 -1.12
CA VAL A 88 -10.30 -12.90 -1.51
C VAL A 88 -10.26 -11.71 -0.55
N TYR A 89 -11.42 -11.14 -0.21
CA TYR A 89 -11.48 -10.03 0.74
C TYR A 89 -11.05 -10.46 2.15
N LYS A 90 -11.52 -11.63 2.61
CA LYS A 90 -11.17 -12.16 3.94
C LYS A 90 -9.67 -12.43 4.08
N ASP A 91 -9.04 -13.00 3.07
CA ASP A 91 -7.60 -13.21 3.05
C ASP A 91 -6.82 -11.89 3.07
N PHE A 92 -7.27 -10.91 2.28
CA PHE A 92 -6.70 -9.56 2.29
C PHE A 92 -6.81 -8.91 3.67
N ALA A 93 -7.99 -8.93 4.28
CA ALA A 93 -8.23 -8.38 5.61
C ALA A 93 -7.36 -9.08 6.68
N LYS A 94 -7.23 -10.40 6.60
CA LYS A 94 -6.34 -11.17 7.49
C LYS A 94 -4.88 -10.74 7.36
N GLY A 95 -4.39 -10.57 6.13
CA GLY A 95 -3.04 -10.05 5.88
C GLY A 95 -2.84 -8.65 6.44
N ALA A 96 -3.83 -7.76 6.27
CA ALA A 96 -3.79 -6.40 6.78
C ALA A 96 -3.74 -6.33 8.31
N VAL A 97 -4.51 -7.19 9.01
CA VAL A 97 -4.47 -7.30 10.48
C VAL A 97 -3.10 -7.77 10.97
N VAL A 98 -2.54 -8.81 10.34
CA VAL A 98 -1.23 -9.35 10.74
C VAL A 98 -0.13 -8.30 10.61
N ALA A 99 -0.08 -7.56 9.50
CA ALA A 99 0.96 -6.57 9.26
C ALA A 99 0.72 -5.22 9.97
N GLY A 100 -0.54 -4.85 10.21
CA GLY A 100 -0.92 -3.59 10.83
C GLY A 100 -0.70 -3.53 12.35
N THR A 101 -0.37 -4.66 12.99
CA THR A 101 -0.04 -4.86 14.41
C THR A 101 -0.56 -3.78 15.37
N GLY A 102 -1.75 -4.00 15.94
CA GLY A 102 -2.36 -3.14 16.97
C GLY A 102 -3.11 -1.92 16.43
N ILE A 103 -2.75 -1.42 15.24
CA ILE A 103 -3.44 -0.31 14.58
C ILE A 103 -4.63 -0.84 13.75
N ILE A 104 -4.38 -1.89 12.96
CA ILE A 104 -5.41 -2.64 12.24
C ILE A 104 -5.67 -3.93 13.01
N ASN A 105 -6.92 -4.21 13.32
CA ASN A 105 -7.36 -5.39 14.07
C ASN A 105 -8.73 -5.87 13.58
N ASN A 106 -9.20 -7.00 14.11
CA ASN A 106 -10.45 -7.62 13.66
C ASN A 106 -11.70 -6.75 13.88
N SER A 107 -11.66 -5.75 14.78
CA SER A 107 -12.81 -4.86 15.02
C SER A 107 -12.85 -3.65 14.11
N ASN A 108 -11.72 -3.24 13.52
CA ASN A 108 -11.64 -2.03 12.69
C ASN A 108 -11.18 -2.27 11.24
N VAL A 109 -10.70 -3.46 10.89
CA VAL A 109 -10.08 -3.76 9.57
C VAL A 109 -11.01 -3.44 8.40
N ASP A 110 -12.27 -3.87 8.45
CA ASP A 110 -13.22 -3.64 7.37
C ASP A 110 -13.51 -2.15 7.16
N ASN A 111 -13.55 -1.38 8.26
CA ASN A 111 -13.77 0.06 8.22
C ASN A 111 -12.54 0.75 7.65
N ILE A 112 -11.34 0.40 8.09
CA ILE A 112 -10.09 0.98 7.57
C ILE A 112 -9.94 0.67 6.08
N ILE A 113 -10.11 -0.58 5.66
CA ILE A 113 -10.03 -0.98 4.26
C ILE A 113 -11.07 -0.21 3.43
N SER A 114 -12.32 -0.17 3.89
CA SER A 114 -13.39 0.55 3.21
C SER A 114 -13.07 2.04 3.09
N SER A 115 -12.71 2.70 4.19
CA SER A 115 -12.39 4.12 4.22
C SER A 115 -11.21 4.46 3.31
N VAL A 116 -10.12 3.68 3.35
CA VAL A 116 -8.96 3.89 2.46
C VAL A 116 -9.34 3.65 1.01
N SER A 117 -10.03 2.56 0.68
CA SER A 117 -10.42 2.23 -0.70
C SER A 117 -11.37 3.26 -1.34
N ASN A 118 -12.13 3.99 -0.51
CA ASN A 118 -13.07 5.03 -0.94
C ASN A 118 -12.45 6.43 -1.00
N ILE A 119 -11.16 6.58 -0.69
CA ILE A 119 -10.47 7.86 -0.85
C ILE A 119 -10.44 8.24 -2.33
N SER A 120 -11.10 9.35 -2.66
CA SER A 120 -11.09 9.90 -4.01
C SER A 120 -9.65 10.17 -4.48
N GLY A 121 -9.34 9.76 -5.70
CA GLY A 121 -8.00 9.91 -6.27
C GLY A 121 -6.96 8.88 -5.82
N LEU A 122 -7.23 8.02 -4.82
CA LEU A 122 -6.24 7.04 -4.35
C LEU A 122 -5.86 6.05 -5.46
N SER A 123 -6.84 5.53 -6.19
CA SER A 123 -6.56 4.65 -7.33
C SER A 123 -5.82 5.34 -8.49
N ASN A 124 -5.85 6.67 -8.55
CA ASN A 124 -5.15 7.47 -9.57
C ASN A 124 -3.68 7.74 -9.19
N VAL A 125 -3.28 7.53 -7.93
CA VAL A 125 -1.87 7.65 -7.49
C VAL A 125 -0.96 6.70 -8.26
N LYS A 126 -1.48 5.58 -8.76
CA LYS A 126 -0.76 4.63 -9.63
C LYS A 126 -0.29 5.27 -10.96
N ASN A 127 -0.97 6.31 -11.45
CA ASN A 127 -0.76 6.89 -12.79
C ASN A 127 -0.01 8.24 -12.78
N ASN A 128 0.75 8.55 -11.72
CA ASN A 128 1.74 9.64 -11.65
C ASN A 128 1.30 11.03 -12.20
N SER A 129 0.01 11.35 -12.21
CA SER A 129 -0.48 12.54 -12.89
C SER A 129 -1.55 13.24 -12.06
N THR A 130 -1.26 14.48 -11.69
CA THR A 130 -2.09 15.52 -11.06
C THR A 130 -2.06 15.66 -9.52
N VAL A 131 -1.53 16.82 -9.11
CA VAL A 131 -1.44 17.38 -7.75
C VAL A 131 -2.79 17.43 -7.03
N GLN A 132 -3.91 17.53 -7.74
CA GLN A 132 -5.25 17.56 -7.15
C GLN A 132 -5.63 16.23 -6.46
N ASN A 133 -5.21 15.09 -7.03
CA ASN A 133 -5.44 13.79 -6.40
C ASN A 133 -4.64 13.65 -5.09
N ALA A 134 -3.45 14.25 -5.02
CA ALA A 134 -2.60 14.18 -3.83
C ALA A 134 -3.26 14.86 -2.62
N THR A 135 -3.89 16.03 -2.81
CA THR A 135 -4.56 16.76 -1.71
C THR A 135 -5.74 15.98 -1.14
N SER A 136 -6.62 15.43 -1.98
CA SER A 136 -7.75 14.62 -1.53
C SER A 136 -7.28 13.33 -0.85
N VAL A 137 -6.24 12.68 -1.39
CA VAL A 137 -5.66 11.47 -0.81
C VAL A 137 -5.06 11.73 0.56
N VAL A 138 -4.27 12.79 0.69
CA VAL A 138 -3.64 13.19 1.95
C VAL A 138 -4.68 13.57 3.00
N SER A 139 -5.68 14.38 2.63
CA SER A 139 -6.74 14.79 3.56
C SER A 139 -7.60 13.62 4.02
N GLY A 140 -7.95 12.71 3.10
CA GLY A 140 -8.68 11.48 3.41
C GLY A 140 -7.88 10.57 4.35
N LEU A 141 -6.62 10.29 4.01
CA LEU A 141 -5.74 9.48 4.87
C LEU A 141 -5.53 10.15 6.23
N SER A 142 -5.20 11.43 6.28
CA SER A 142 -4.99 12.16 7.54
C SER A 142 -6.23 12.11 8.43
N SER A 143 -7.44 12.19 7.86
CA SER A 143 -8.69 12.07 8.61
C SER A 143 -8.83 10.68 9.26
N ILE A 144 -8.52 9.61 8.51
CA ILE A 144 -8.55 8.23 9.02
C ILE A 144 -7.50 8.05 10.13
N LEU A 145 -6.27 8.51 9.89
CA LEU A 145 -5.17 8.39 10.85
C LEU A 145 -5.45 9.18 12.14
N ASN A 146 -6.04 10.38 12.01
CA ASN A 146 -6.47 11.18 13.15
C ASN A 146 -7.53 10.46 13.99
N ALA A 147 -8.53 9.84 13.34
CA ALA A 147 -9.59 9.10 14.03
C ALA A 147 -9.06 7.90 14.83
N LEU A 148 -7.98 7.27 14.37
CA LEU A 148 -7.32 6.15 15.07
C LEU A 148 -6.32 6.60 16.14
N SER A 149 -5.97 7.89 16.17
CA SER A 149 -4.98 8.44 17.10
C SER A 149 -5.56 8.99 18.41
N LYS A 150 -6.90 9.08 18.48
CA LYS A 150 -7.70 9.47 19.64
C LYS A 150 -8.05 8.24 20.48
#